data_AF-A0A956ZT79-F1
#
_entry.id   AF-A0A956ZT79-F1
#
_cell.length_a   1.000
_cell.length_b   1.000
_cell.length_c   1.000
_cell.angle_alpha   90.00
_cell.angle_beta   90.00
_cell.angle_gamma   90.00
#
_symmetry.space_group_name_H-M   'P 1'
#
loop_
_entity.id
_entity.type
_entity.pdbx_description
1 polymer ?
#
loop_
_entity_poly.entity_id
_entity_poly.type
_entity_poly.pdbx_seq_one_letter_code
_entity_poly.pdbx_strand_id
1 'polypeptide(L)'
;MIVDYGNGAQSWVWVPFEGDSITMTEMLRLSDLDLIMVDSGTWGNAVCKIETTGCDPVACRKLCQTKSSDPFWRLMWLDGETWRMTSTGVDATRVEDGEVVALSWSAETPELPIVSVNDVASKVNADTTSQADATVTRTFGDLPGQDQRNDSWIPIVGSVGVVLLTAGVLIFRGRRKTRLIA
;
A
#
# COMPACT_ATOMS: atom_id res chain seq x y z
N MET A 1 0.57 -7.87 7.21
CA MET A 1 1.98 -8.01 6.77
C MET A 1 2.75 -6.72 7.07
N ILE A 2 4.04 -6.83 7.37
CA ILE A 2 4.98 -5.71 7.49
C ILE A 2 6.03 -5.81 6.38
N VAL A 3 6.37 -4.71 5.73
CA VAL A 3 7.55 -4.60 4.86
C VAL A 3 8.54 -3.68 5.53
N ASP A 4 9.67 -4.23 5.94
CA ASP A 4 10.77 -3.52 6.56
C ASP A 4 11.90 -3.30 5.55
N TYR A 5 12.17 -2.05 5.20
CA TYR A 5 13.11 -1.71 4.13
C TYR A 5 14.58 -1.67 4.60
N GLY A 6 14.86 -2.00 5.86
CA GLY A 6 16.21 -2.07 6.44
C GLY A 6 16.86 -0.71 6.74
N ASN A 7 16.19 0.40 6.41
CA ASN A 7 16.64 1.78 6.67
C ASN A 7 15.78 2.50 7.72
N GLY A 8 14.98 1.74 8.48
CA GLY A 8 14.01 2.27 9.45
C GLY A 8 12.64 2.62 8.85
N ALA A 9 12.50 2.70 7.52
CA ALA A 9 11.19 2.84 6.89
C ALA A 9 10.46 1.50 6.88
N GLN A 10 9.14 1.55 7.14
CA GLN A 10 8.27 0.37 7.12
C GLN A 10 6.94 0.68 6.44
N SER A 11 6.47 -0.26 5.62
CA SER A 11 5.08 -0.28 5.13
C SER A 11 4.29 -1.34 5.89
N TRP A 12 3.06 -1.00 6.26
CA TRP A 12 2.11 -1.90 6.89
C TRP A 12 1.04 -2.23 5.87
N VAL A 13 0.65 -3.50 5.75
CA VAL A 13 -0.30 -3.95 4.74
C VAL A 13 -1.34 -4.86 5.38
N TRP A 14 -2.61 -4.48 5.25
CA TRP A 14 -3.77 -5.32 5.49
C TRP A 14 -4.15 -6.01 4.18
N VAL A 15 -4.08 -7.34 4.16
CA VAL A 15 -4.37 -8.16 2.98
C VAL A 15 -5.51 -9.11 3.32
N PRO A 16 -6.77 -8.72 3.05
CA PRO A 16 -7.88 -9.64 3.17
C PRO A 16 -7.82 -10.69 2.05
N PHE A 17 -8.23 -11.91 2.36
CA PHE A 17 -8.34 -13.00 1.41
C PHE A 17 -9.48 -13.95 1.78
N GLU A 18 -9.92 -14.76 0.82
CA GLU A 18 -10.93 -15.79 1.02
C GLU A 18 -10.29 -17.17 1.28
N GLY A 19 -10.92 -17.98 2.12
CA GLY A 19 -10.47 -19.32 2.50
C GLY A 19 -9.58 -19.33 3.75
N ASP A 20 -9.13 -20.52 4.14
CA ASP A 20 -8.41 -20.72 5.40
C ASP A 20 -6.93 -20.31 5.31
N SER A 21 -6.34 -20.34 4.12
CA SER A 21 -4.94 -19.96 3.89
C SER A 21 -4.64 -19.62 2.43
N ILE A 22 -3.66 -18.74 2.24
CA ILE A 22 -3.05 -18.41 0.93
C ILE A 22 -1.54 -18.62 0.99
N THR A 23 -0.89 -18.72 -0.16
CA THR A 23 0.59 -18.68 -0.24
C THR A 23 1.08 -17.25 -0.01
N MET A 24 2.33 -17.11 0.47
CA MET A 24 2.93 -15.79 0.62
C MET A 24 3.04 -15.06 -0.74
N THR A 25 3.23 -15.80 -1.84
CA THR A 25 3.21 -15.23 -3.20
C THR A 25 1.84 -14.67 -3.59
N GLU A 26 0.74 -15.34 -3.23
CA GLU A 26 -0.61 -14.80 -3.43
C GLU A 26 -0.84 -13.56 -2.57
N MET A 27 -0.43 -13.60 -1.30
CA MET A 27 -0.53 -12.44 -0.40
C MET A 27 0.23 -11.23 -0.96
N LEU A 28 1.44 -11.45 -1.48
CA LEU A 28 2.24 -10.40 -2.11
C LEU A 28 1.57 -9.82 -3.36
N ARG A 29 0.97 -10.66 -4.20
CA ARG A 29 0.25 -10.18 -5.39
C ARG A 29 -0.99 -9.36 -5.03
N LEU A 30 -1.65 -9.67 -3.92
CA LEU A 30 -2.79 -8.90 -3.42
C LEU A 30 -2.35 -7.58 -2.76
N SER A 31 -1.14 -7.50 -2.21
CA SER A 31 -0.68 -6.41 -1.34
C SER A 31 -0.57 -5.00 -1.96
N ASP A 32 -0.79 -4.86 -3.27
CA ASP A 32 -0.61 -3.61 -4.02
C ASP A 32 0.80 -2.99 -3.89
N LEU A 33 1.80 -3.81 -3.55
CA LEU A 33 3.21 -3.42 -3.56
C LEU A 33 3.77 -3.46 -5.00
N ASP A 34 4.64 -2.52 -5.34
CA ASP A 34 5.48 -2.67 -6.54
C ASP A 34 6.53 -3.75 -6.27
N LEU A 35 6.48 -4.85 -7.01
CA LEU A 35 7.24 -6.06 -6.74
C LEU A 35 8.01 -6.50 -7.97
N ILE A 36 9.30 -6.78 -7.77
CA ILE A 36 10.08 -7.58 -8.69
C ILE A 36 10.32 -8.93 -8.03
N MET A 37 9.72 -9.96 -8.62
CA MET A 37 10.01 -11.35 -8.30
C MET A 37 10.59 -12.05 -9.52
N VAL A 38 11.49 -13.01 -9.29
CA VAL A 38 12.01 -13.89 -10.34
C VAL A 38 11.82 -15.35 -9.95
N ASP A 39 11.53 -16.17 -10.94
CA ASP A 39 11.55 -17.62 -10.79
C ASP A 39 12.99 -18.09 -10.49
N SER A 40 13.17 -18.73 -9.33
CA SER A 40 14.43 -19.33 -8.90
C SER A 40 14.47 -20.86 -9.14
N GLY A 41 13.62 -21.35 -10.04
CA GLY A 41 13.55 -22.75 -10.43
C GLY A 41 12.92 -23.60 -9.34
N THR A 42 13.65 -24.62 -8.86
CA THR A 42 13.13 -25.57 -7.87
C THR A 42 12.78 -24.96 -6.51
N TRP A 43 13.23 -23.74 -6.24
CA TRP A 43 12.99 -23.04 -4.98
C TRP A 43 11.76 -22.10 -5.03
N GLY A 44 11.11 -22.00 -6.20
CA GLY A 44 9.99 -21.09 -6.43
C GLY A 44 10.43 -19.64 -6.70
N ASN A 45 9.50 -18.71 -6.53
CA ASN A 45 9.75 -17.29 -6.71
C ASN A 45 10.63 -16.73 -5.59
N ALA A 46 11.53 -15.85 -5.98
CA ALA A 46 12.33 -15.02 -5.08
C ALA A 46 11.92 -13.57 -5.19
N VAL A 47 11.81 -12.88 -4.05
CA VAL A 47 11.59 -11.45 -3.99
C VAL A 47 12.92 -10.73 -4.18
N CYS A 48 13.00 -9.92 -5.24
CA CYS A 48 14.19 -9.15 -5.60
C CYS A 48 14.12 -7.73 -5.09
N LYS A 49 12.95 -7.11 -5.30
CA LYS A 49 12.70 -5.70 -5.04
C LYS A 49 11.27 -5.52 -4.58
N ILE A 50 11.12 -4.68 -3.56
CA ILE A 50 9.83 -4.17 -3.12
C ILE A 50 9.96 -2.65 -3.14
N GLU A 51 9.11 -1.99 -3.93
CA GLU A 51 9.18 -0.55 -4.20
C GLU A 51 10.59 -0.14 -4.68
N THR A 52 11.29 0.70 -3.93
CA THR A 52 12.63 1.17 -4.27
C THR A 52 13.76 0.29 -3.70
N THR A 53 13.45 -0.64 -2.81
CA THR A 53 14.45 -1.38 -2.04
C THR A 53 14.66 -2.77 -2.59
N GLY A 54 15.92 -3.18 -2.72
CA GLY A 54 16.32 -4.48 -3.26
C GLY A 54 17.31 -4.33 -4.40
N CYS A 55 17.33 -5.32 -5.29
CA CYS A 55 18.16 -5.29 -6.49
C CYS A 55 17.34 -5.52 -7.77
N ASP A 56 17.89 -5.06 -8.90
CA ASP A 56 17.28 -5.26 -10.20
C ASP A 56 17.28 -6.75 -10.62
N PRO A 57 16.38 -7.17 -11.54
CA PRO A 57 16.19 -8.58 -11.90
C PRO A 57 17.46 -9.34 -12.28
N VAL A 58 18.44 -8.67 -12.90
CA VAL A 58 19.72 -9.28 -13.32
C VAL A 58 20.55 -9.73 -12.11
N ALA A 59 20.65 -8.90 -11.07
CA ALA A 59 21.36 -9.22 -9.85
C ALA A 59 20.59 -10.22 -8.97
N CYS A 60 19.28 -10.28 -9.13
CA CYS A 60 18.40 -11.15 -8.34
C CYS A 60 18.62 -12.65 -8.56
N ARG A 61 19.31 -13.08 -9.62
CA ARG A 61 19.72 -14.48 -9.78
C ARG A 61 20.53 -15.03 -8.61
N LYS A 62 21.16 -14.16 -7.82
CA LYS A 62 21.86 -14.51 -6.58
C LYS A 62 21.13 -13.99 -5.33
N LEU A 63 19.82 -13.71 -5.44
CA LEU A 63 19.00 -13.12 -4.37
C LEU A 63 19.57 -11.80 -3.84
N CYS A 64 20.20 -11.02 -4.72
CA CYS A 64 20.94 -9.81 -4.37
C CYS A 64 22.21 -10.03 -3.50
N GLN A 65 22.59 -11.29 -3.24
CA GLN A 65 23.73 -11.64 -2.41
C GLN A 65 24.97 -11.94 -3.26
N THR A 66 25.96 -11.06 -3.19
CA THR A 66 27.31 -11.30 -3.75
C THR A 66 28.31 -11.71 -2.67
N LYS A 67 28.06 -11.32 -1.42
CA LYS A 67 28.80 -11.65 -0.20
C LYS A 67 27.83 -12.05 0.90
N SER A 68 28.31 -12.74 1.94
CA SER A 68 27.47 -13.19 3.06
C SER A 68 26.88 -12.04 3.89
N SER A 69 27.49 -10.85 3.85
CA SER A 69 27.03 -9.65 4.52
C SER A 69 26.00 -8.85 3.71
N ASP A 70 25.70 -9.27 2.48
CA ASP A 70 24.76 -8.54 1.63
C ASP A 70 23.32 -8.82 2.10
N PRO A 71 22.49 -7.77 2.24
CA PRO A 71 21.10 -7.93 2.61
C PRO A 71 20.31 -8.64 1.51
N PHE A 72 19.25 -9.32 1.93
CA PHE A 72 18.27 -9.92 1.05
C PHE A 72 16.88 -9.84 1.71
N TRP A 73 15.83 -10.08 0.94
CA TRP A 73 14.48 -10.16 1.48
C TRP A 73 14.30 -11.43 2.31
N ARG A 74 14.25 -11.25 3.62
CA ARG A 74 13.98 -12.30 4.60
C ARG A 74 12.49 -12.33 4.89
N LEU A 75 11.86 -13.49 4.66
CA LEU A 75 10.50 -13.74 5.11
C LEU A 75 10.53 -14.19 6.57
N MET A 76 9.83 -13.42 7.41
CA MET A 76 9.77 -13.57 8.85
C MET A 76 8.33 -13.86 9.27
N TRP A 77 8.15 -14.74 10.24
CA TRP A 77 6.86 -15.02 10.87
C TRP A 77 6.96 -14.78 12.38
N LEU A 78 5.89 -14.25 12.97
CA LEU A 78 5.83 -13.99 14.40
C LEU A 78 5.28 -15.23 15.12
N ASP A 79 6.14 -15.93 15.87
CA ASP A 79 5.76 -17.04 16.74
C ASP A 79 5.70 -16.56 18.19
N GLY A 80 4.48 -16.25 18.67
CA GLY A 80 4.25 -15.59 19.95
C GLY A 80 4.90 -14.20 19.97
N GLU A 81 6.03 -14.08 20.67
CA GLU A 81 6.78 -12.82 20.80
C GLU A 81 8.12 -12.85 20.04
N THR A 82 8.37 -13.89 19.24
CA THR A 82 9.65 -14.07 18.54
C THR A 82 9.47 -14.11 17.03
N TRP A 83 10.18 -13.22 16.34
CA TRP A 83 10.31 -13.29 14.88
C TRP A 83 11.27 -14.40 14.48
N ARG A 84 10.81 -15.30 13.61
CA ARG A 84 11.62 -16.36 13.04
C ARG A 84 11.67 -16.23 11.52
N MET A 85 12.84 -16.48 10.95
CA MET A 85 12.97 -16.56 9.50
C MET A 85 12.42 -17.91 9.02
N THR A 86 11.65 -17.92 7.94
CA THR A 86 11.27 -19.18 7.29
C THR A 86 12.45 -19.79 6.54
N SER A 87 12.50 -21.12 6.50
CA SER A 87 13.43 -21.88 5.67
C SER A 87 12.89 -22.16 4.26
N THR A 88 11.63 -21.82 3.99
CA THR A 88 10.97 -22.03 2.70
C THR A 88 10.74 -20.71 1.97
N GLY A 89 10.69 -20.76 0.63
CA GLY A 89 10.41 -19.59 -0.21
C GLY A 89 8.95 -19.13 -0.11
N VAL A 90 8.64 -17.98 -0.75
CA VAL A 90 7.29 -17.37 -0.72
C VAL A 90 6.21 -18.26 -1.35
N ASP A 91 6.55 -19.09 -2.34
CA ASP A 91 5.58 -20.00 -2.97
C ASP A 91 5.16 -21.16 -2.07
N ALA A 92 6.07 -21.61 -1.20
CA ALA A 92 5.84 -22.76 -0.30
C ALA A 92 5.39 -22.34 1.10
N THR A 93 5.50 -21.06 1.44
CA THR A 93 5.03 -20.53 2.72
C THR A 93 3.53 -20.26 2.63
N ARG A 94 2.76 -20.84 3.54
CA ARG A 94 1.33 -20.57 3.72
C ARG A 94 1.13 -19.54 4.83
N VAL A 95 0.15 -18.68 4.66
CA VAL A 95 -0.29 -17.69 5.64
C VAL A 95 -1.76 -17.95 5.93
N GLU A 96 -2.07 -18.12 7.20
CA GLU A 96 -3.43 -18.33 7.72
C GLU A 96 -4.04 -17.01 8.20
N ASP A 97 -5.36 -16.99 8.36
CA ASP A 97 -6.03 -15.83 8.94
C ASP A 97 -5.53 -15.55 10.37
N GLY A 98 -5.38 -14.27 10.69
CA GLY A 98 -4.86 -13.82 11.99
C GLY A 98 -3.33 -13.86 12.13
N GLU A 99 -2.59 -14.41 11.17
CA GLU A 99 -1.13 -14.42 11.22
C GLU A 99 -0.51 -13.08 10.81
N VAL A 100 0.63 -12.74 11.43
CA VAL A 100 1.44 -11.60 11.04
C VAL A 100 2.79 -12.09 10.50
N VAL A 101 3.01 -11.80 9.22
CA VAL A 101 4.27 -12.03 8.52
C VAL A 101 4.97 -10.71 8.19
N ALA A 102 6.28 -10.77 8.00
CA ALA A 102 7.07 -9.64 7.55
C ALA A 102 8.06 -10.03 6.44
N LEU A 103 8.32 -9.11 5.52
CA LEU A 103 9.48 -9.14 4.62
C LEU A 103 10.44 -8.05 5.06
N SER A 104 11.66 -8.42 5.44
CA SER A 104 12.69 -7.48 5.89
C SER A 104 13.89 -7.54 4.98
N TRP A 105 14.37 -6.38 4.55
CA TRP A 105 15.61 -6.22 3.81
C TRP A 105 16.77 -6.12 4.78
N SER A 106 17.41 -7.26 5.11
CA SER A 106 18.50 -7.29 6.08
C SER A 106 19.51 -8.40 5.81
N ALA A 107 20.76 -8.19 6.24
CA ALA A 107 21.78 -9.24 6.25
C ALA A 107 21.65 -10.12 7.50
N GLU A 108 21.28 -9.50 8.62
CA GLU A 108 21.13 -10.12 9.94
C GLU A 108 19.67 -10.28 10.33
N THR A 109 19.40 -10.87 11.50
CA THR A 109 18.03 -10.94 12.05
C THR A 109 17.52 -9.52 12.31
N PRO A 110 16.41 -9.10 11.70
CA PRO A 110 15.90 -7.76 11.85
C PRO A 110 15.21 -7.56 13.21
N GLU A 111 15.28 -6.33 13.73
CA GLU A 111 14.50 -5.89 14.88
C GLU A 111 13.12 -5.44 14.41
N LEU A 112 12.14 -6.34 14.50
CA LEU A 112 10.76 -6.08 14.10
C LEU A 112 9.85 -5.92 15.33
N PRO A 113 8.82 -5.06 15.27
CA PRO A 113 7.90 -4.89 16.39
C PRO A 113 7.09 -6.17 16.64
N ILE A 114 6.81 -6.47 17.91
CA ILE A 114 5.87 -7.52 18.29
C ILE A 114 4.46 -6.93 18.21
N VAL A 115 3.63 -7.48 17.34
CA VAL A 115 2.30 -6.94 17.01
C VAL A 115 1.30 -8.05 16.74
N SER A 116 0.03 -7.76 16.99
CA SER A 116 -1.09 -8.59 16.57
C SER A 116 -1.60 -8.19 15.18
N VAL A 117 -2.45 -9.04 14.59
CA VAL A 117 -3.17 -8.72 13.35
C VAL A 117 -4.03 -7.45 13.49
N ASN A 118 -4.61 -7.22 14.67
CA ASN A 118 -5.40 -6.01 14.97
C ASN A 118 -4.55 -4.75 15.00
N ASP A 119 -3.30 -4.85 15.43
CA ASP A 119 -2.37 -3.71 15.38
C ASP A 119 -2.03 -3.35 13.92
N VAL A 120 -1.84 -4.36 13.06
CA VAL A 120 -1.65 -4.13 11.61
C VAL A 120 -2.87 -3.46 10.99
N ALA A 121 -4.08 -3.96 11.28
CA ALA A 121 -5.33 -3.34 10.82
C ALA A 121 -5.43 -1.87 11.25
N SER A 122 -5.12 -1.60 12.52
CA SER A 122 -5.15 -0.25 13.09
C SER A 122 -4.12 0.68 12.43
N LYS A 123 -2.93 0.17 12.10
CA LYS A 123 -1.87 0.97 11.44
C LYS A 123 -2.26 1.49 10.07
N VAL A 124 -3.09 0.74 9.34
CA VAL A 124 -3.54 1.11 8.00
C VAL A 124 -4.97 1.65 7.98
N ASN A 125 -5.63 1.75 9.13
CA ASN A 125 -7.06 2.06 9.26
C ASN A 125 -7.96 1.13 8.42
N ALA A 126 -7.66 -0.18 8.45
CA ALA A 126 -8.47 -1.17 7.74
C ALA A 126 -9.87 -1.31 8.37
N ASP A 127 -10.89 -1.46 7.53
CA ASP A 127 -12.21 -1.90 7.97
C ASP A 127 -12.20 -3.43 8.15
N THR A 128 -12.33 -3.88 9.39
CA THR A 128 -12.34 -5.31 9.74
C THR A 128 -13.76 -5.84 10.00
N THR A 129 -14.80 -5.02 9.77
CA THR A 129 -16.17 -5.37 10.16
C THR A 129 -16.94 -6.18 9.13
N SER A 130 -16.45 -6.26 7.88
CA SER A 130 -17.08 -7.05 6.81
C SER A 130 -16.03 -7.65 5.88
N GLN A 131 -15.96 -8.99 5.80
CA GLN A 131 -15.05 -9.71 4.91
C GLN A 131 -15.45 -9.57 3.42
N ALA A 132 -16.73 -9.31 3.13
CA ALA A 132 -17.27 -9.25 1.77
C ALA A 132 -16.88 -7.98 0.99
N ASP A 133 -16.47 -6.91 1.69
CA ASP A 133 -16.01 -5.64 1.10
C ASP A 133 -14.54 -5.34 1.46
N ALA A 134 -13.84 -6.35 1.99
CA ALA A 134 -12.51 -6.16 2.52
C ALA A 134 -11.53 -5.81 1.39
N THR A 135 -11.04 -4.58 1.42
CA THR A 135 -10.09 -4.05 0.44
C THR A 135 -8.68 -4.10 1.03
N VAL A 136 -7.70 -4.32 0.16
CA VAL A 136 -6.29 -4.22 0.54
C VAL A 136 -5.98 -2.76 0.88
N THR A 137 -5.41 -2.54 2.06
CA THR A 137 -5.03 -1.20 2.52
C THR A 137 -3.61 -1.23 3.03
N ARG A 138 -2.82 -0.20 2.70
CA ARG A 138 -1.44 -0.11 3.14
C ARG A 138 -1.00 1.30 3.51
N THR A 139 0.01 1.38 4.36
CA THR A 139 0.84 2.58 4.45
C THR A 139 1.95 2.52 3.42
N PHE A 140 2.40 3.68 2.98
CA PHE A 140 3.65 3.84 2.26
C PHE A 140 4.70 4.22 3.29
N GLY A 141 5.68 3.34 3.53
CA GLY A 141 6.83 3.72 4.35
C GLY A 141 7.49 4.98 3.78
N ASP A 142 8.06 5.82 4.67
CA ASP A 142 8.72 7.08 4.29
C ASP A 142 10.04 6.81 3.54
N LEU A 143 9.90 6.29 2.31
CA LEU A 143 11.00 5.94 1.43
C LEU A 143 11.48 7.19 0.69
N PRO A 144 12.79 7.45 0.63
CA PRO A 144 13.33 8.60 -0.11
C PRO A 144 12.88 8.57 -1.58
N GLY A 145 12.21 9.64 -2.03
CA GLY A 145 11.77 9.80 -3.42
C GLY A 145 10.36 9.28 -3.74
N GLN A 146 9.63 8.75 -2.76
CA GLN A 146 8.20 8.47 -2.85
C GLN A 146 7.44 9.64 -2.18
N ASP A 147 7.32 10.78 -2.89
CA ASP A 147 6.35 11.80 -2.49
C ASP A 147 5.00 11.11 -2.40
N GLN A 148 4.36 11.16 -1.22
CA GLN A 148 3.14 10.42 -0.93
C GLN A 148 2.18 10.54 -2.10
N ARG A 149 1.86 9.42 -2.75
CA ARG A 149 0.82 9.33 -3.78
C ARG A 149 -0.52 9.58 -3.08
N ASN A 150 -0.75 10.86 -2.80
CA ASN A 150 -1.88 11.40 -2.11
C ASN A 150 -3.00 11.47 -3.15
N ASP A 151 -3.66 10.35 -3.40
CA ASP A 151 -4.93 10.30 -4.13
C ASP A 151 -6.03 10.91 -3.24
N SER A 152 -5.88 12.20 -2.91
CA SER A 152 -6.94 13.02 -2.32
C SER A 152 -7.82 13.53 -3.46
N TRP A 153 -8.56 12.62 -4.09
CA TRP A 153 -9.73 12.98 -4.86
C TRP A 153 -10.95 12.86 -3.93
N ILE A 154 -11.19 13.86 -3.10
CA ILE A 154 -12.44 13.94 -2.34
C ILE A 154 -13.56 14.27 -3.33
N PRO A 155 -14.61 13.45 -3.50
CA PRO A 155 -15.82 13.88 -4.20
C PRO A 155 -16.59 14.83 -3.28
N ILE A 156 -16.69 16.11 -3.64
CA ILE A 156 -17.59 17.06 -2.99
C ILE A 156 -19.03 16.61 -3.30
N VAL A 157 -19.65 15.88 -2.39
CA VAL A 157 -21.10 15.70 -2.36
C VAL A 157 -21.71 16.79 -1.49
N GLY A 158 -22.40 17.71 -2.15
CA GLY A 158 -23.63 18.38 -1.71
C GLY A 158 -23.67 19.03 -0.32
N SER A 159 -23.75 20.36 -0.30
CA SER A 159 -24.56 21.06 0.70
C SER A 159 -25.31 22.23 0.05
N VAL A 160 -26.61 22.04 0.06
CA VAL A 160 -27.74 22.90 -0.27
C VAL A 160 -27.55 24.38 0.11
N GLY A 161 -27.94 25.28 -0.78
CA GLY A 161 -28.04 26.71 -0.53
C GLY A 161 -28.88 27.44 -1.58
N VAL A 162 -30.15 27.05 -1.69
CA VAL A 162 -31.18 27.80 -2.44
C VAL A 162 -31.30 29.21 -1.83
N VAL A 163 -31.08 30.26 -2.64
CA VAL A 163 -31.68 31.58 -2.40
C VAL A 163 -32.28 32.08 -3.71
N LEU A 164 -33.60 31.85 -3.83
CA LEU A 164 -34.48 32.59 -4.73
C LEU A 164 -34.65 34.00 -4.17
N LEU A 165 -34.27 35.04 -4.92
CA LEU A 165 -34.82 36.37 -4.75
C LEU A 165 -35.36 36.89 -6.09
N THR A 166 -36.68 37.00 -6.08
CA THR A 166 -37.54 37.61 -7.09
C THR A 166 -37.50 39.14 -7.02
N ALA A 167 -37.96 39.75 -8.11
CA ALA A 167 -38.47 41.12 -8.25
C ALA A 167 -37.47 42.26 -8.53
N GLY A 168 -37.61 42.85 -9.73
CA GLY A 168 -36.96 44.09 -10.13
C GLY A 168 -37.41 44.55 -11.52
N VAL A 169 -38.72 44.69 -11.76
CA VAL A 169 -39.24 45.48 -12.88
C VAL A 169 -39.09 46.96 -12.51
N LEU A 170 -38.49 47.78 -13.39
CA LEU A 170 -38.98 49.13 -13.75
C LEU A 170 -38.15 49.77 -14.88
N ILE A 171 -38.73 49.68 -16.08
CA ILE A 171 -38.85 50.68 -17.15
C ILE A 171 -38.03 51.98 -17.03
N PHE A 172 -37.18 52.24 -18.04
CA PHE A 172 -36.91 53.60 -18.50
C PHE A 172 -37.04 53.68 -20.05
N ARG A 173 -38.21 54.13 -20.52
CA ARG A 173 -38.41 54.65 -21.88
C ARG A 173 -38.14 56.14 -21.83
N GLY A 174 -37.25 56.66 -22.68
CA GLY A 174 -37.02 58.10 -22.72
C GLY A 174 -36.10 58.63 -23.82
N ARG A 175 -36.64 58.75 -25.04
CA ARG A 175 -36.38 59.81 -26.04
C ARG A 175 -34.91 60.10 -26.44
N ARG A 176 -34.50 59.64 -27.63
CA ARG A 176 -33.58 60.41 -28.51
C ARG A 176 -34.37 61.08 -29.63
N LYS A 177 -34.06 62.36 -29.79
CA LYS A 177 -34.78 63.47 -30.41
C LYS A 177 -35.14 63.30 -31.89
N THR A 178 -36.31 63.79 -32.23
CA THR A 178 -36.75 64.12 -33.60
C THR A 178 -36.05 65.40 -34.09
N ARG A 179 -35.38 65.29 -35.25
CA ARG A 179 -35.39 66.17 -36.44
C ARG A 179 -35.12 67.71 -36.37
N LEU A 180 -34.18 68.08 -37.26
CA LEU A 180 -34.22 69.11 -38.34
C LEU A 180 -33.82 70.59 -38.10
N ILE A 181 -33.46 71.19 -39.25
CA ILE A 181 -33.19 72.60 -39.62
C ILE A 181 -31.67 72.89 -39.69
N ALA A 182 -31.04 73.34 -40.79
CA ALA A 182 -31.44 73.79 -42.13
C ALA A 182 -30.30 73.45 -43.11
#